data_AF-A0A7Y4SS43-F1
#
_entry.id   AF-A0A7Y4SS43-F1
#
_cell.length_a   1.000
_cell.length_b   1.000
_cell.length_c   1.000
_cell.angle_alpha   90.00
_cell.angle_beta   90.00
_cell.angle_gamma   90.00
#
_symmetry.space_group_name_H-M   'P 1'
#
loop_
_entity.id
_entity.type
_entity.pdbx_description
1 polymer ?
#
loop_
_entity_poly.entity_id
_entity_poly.type
_entity_poly.pdbx_seq_one_letter_code
_entity_poly.pdbx_strand_id
1 'polypeptide(L)'
;PERILAEVARLPQELVPPTLGKLWKKRALFTRLARVGARERDSGPVSAVSEAPRLTRLPAIRTWKRDGGRFFTLPLVSTRHPETHVPNLGLYRVQVYDDATTGLHMQIGKGGGFHLAAAERAERPLPVVIHLGGPPALILAAVAPLPENVPETLVASLLLGERLRLARNAENELPLFADAELALVGEVRAHERRPEGPFGDHYGYYSETHDYPVFRCQRVYRREAPVIPATVVGKPRQEDFFLGDYLQELLAPLFPLAMPAVRALWSYGETGYHSLAAAVVHERYKREAMAAAFRILGEGQLSLTKFLLAVDRPLDLRDFKAVLAHVLARADFRTDLFLFSNLSMDSLDYAGPRINEGGKGVLLGLGEPIRALLNEFTGAPRAPVRAVRVFAPGCLVVEGPPFTDEAAERRLASAIAADPAFAAWPLLVLTDDAARAAKSVINFLWTTFTRFDPGRDIHAAKIELLHSHASFTAPLLIDARKKPGYPEELLCDPDTARTVERRWQEYFPAGGVEMGPSDRAHLD
;
A
#
# COMPACT_ATOMS: atom_id res chain seq x y z
N PRO A 1 19.06 -2.64 -13.49
CA PRO A 1 17.88 -3.54 -13.31
C PRO A 1 16.77 -3.22 -14.32
N GLU A 2 16.38 -1.94 -14.44
CA GLU A 2 15.39 -1.43 -15.41
C GLU A 2 15.60 -1.95 -16.84
N ARG A 3 16.82 -1.80 -17.38
CA ARG A 3 17.13 -2.31 -18.72
C ARG A 3 16.91 -3.81 -18.88
N ILE A 4 17.20 -4.59 -17.84
CA ILE A 4 17.00 -6.05 -17.88
C ILE A 4 15.50 -6.35 -17.89
N LEU A 5 14.71 -5.70 -17.03
CA LEU A 5 13.26 -5.88 -16.97
C LEU A 5 12.58 -5.45 -18.28
N ALA A 6 12.98 -4.31 -18.85
CA ALA A 6 12.49 -3.88 -20.16
C ALA A 6 12.86 -4.84 -21.29
N GLU A 7 14.07 -5.42 -21.26
CA GLU A 7 14.47 -6.45 -22.23
C GLU A 7 13.69 -7.76 -22.05
N VAL A 8 13.43 -8.18 -20.80
CA VAL A 8 12.61 -9.36 -20.46
C VAL A 8 11.16 -9.17 -20.90
N ALA A 9 10.59 -7.99 -20.66
CA ALA A 9 9.21 -7.65 -21.03
C ALA A 9 8.95 -7.82 -22.54
N ARG A 10 9.96 -7.57 -23.37
CA ARG A 10 9.87 -7.67 -24.84
C ARG A 10 10.12 -9.08 -25.38
N LEU A 11 10.65 -10.00 -24.56
CA LEU A 11 10.99 -11.35 -25.02
C LEU A 11 9.83 -12.10 -25.67
N PRO A 12 8.60 -12.12 -25.11
CA PRO A 12 7.50 -12.87 -25.72
C PRO A 12 7.16 -12.38 -27.13
N GLN A 13 7.27 -11.08 -27.40
CA GLN A 13 6.99 -10.50 -28.72
C GLN A 13 8.17 -10.72 -29.68
N GLU A 14 9.40 -10.48 -29.22
CA GLU A 14 10.58 -10.56 -30.08
C GLU A 14 10.95 -12.00 -30.45
N LEU A 15 10.71 -12.97 -29.56
CA LEU A 15 11.04 -14.38 -29.74
C LEU A 15 9.96 -15.18 -30.48
N VAL A 16 8.88 -14.57 -30.98
CA VAL A 16 7.86 -15.28 -31.76
C VAL A 16 7.98 -14.92 -33.26
N PRO A 17 8.12 -15.90 -34.18
CA PRO A 17 8.52 -17.30 -33.92
C PRO A 17 9.99 -17.37 -33.42
N PRO A 18 10.36 -18.39 -32.63
CA PRO A 18 11.69 -18.52 -32.06
C PRO A 18 12.66 -18.99 -33.13
N THR A 19 13.62 -18.14 -33.50
CA THR A 19 14.69 -18.50 -34.43
C THR A 19 16.05 -18.47 -33.71
N LEU A 20 16.98 -19.31 -34.14
CA LEU A 20 18.34 -19.36 -33.58
C LEU A 20 19.03 -17.99 -33.64
N GLY A 21 18.82 -17.22 -34.71
CA GLY A 21 19.33 -15.86 -34.85
C GLY A 21 18.76 -14.89 -33.81
N LYS A 22 17.45 -14.97 -33.52
CA LYS A 22 16.80 -14.16 -32.48
C LYS A 22 17.29 -14.53 -31.08
N LEU A 23 17.46 -15.83 -30.78
CA LEU A 23 18.02 -16.31 -29.52
C LEU A 23 19.48 -15.85 -29.34
N TRP A 24 20.30 -15.94 -30.39
CA TRP A 24 21.69 -15.48 -30.36
C TRP A 24 21.81 -13.97 -30.11
N LYS A 25 20.92 -13.16 -30.68
CA LYS A 25 20.85 -11.71 -30.39
C LYS A 25 20.55 -11.43 -28.92
N LYS A 26 19.91 -12.35 -28.20
CA LYS A 26 19.62 -12.26 -26.76
C LYS A 26 20.65 -12.95 -25.86
N ARG A 27 21.77 -13.46 -26.40
CA ARG A 27 22.83 -14.15 -25.62
C ARG A 27 23.28 -13.37 -24.38
N ALA A 28 23.46 -12.05 -24.50
CA ALA A 28 23.89 -11.20 -23.39
C ALA A 28 22.85 -11.10 -22.27
N LEU A 29 21.56 -11.19 -22.60
CA LEU A 29 20.49 -11.27 -21.62
C LEU A 29 20.51 -12.64 -20.94
N PHE A 30 20.62 -13.74 -21.70
CA PHE A 30 20.70 -15.09 -21.12
C PHE A 30 21.92 -15.26 -20.21
N THR A 31 23.09 -14.73 -20.56
CA THR A 31 24.27 -14.75 -19.68
C THR A 31 24.04 -13.99 -18.38
N ARG A 32 23.31 -12.86 -18.42
CA ARG A 32 22.92 -12.12 -17.21
C ARG A 32 21.93 -12.92 -16.36
N LEU A 33 20.89 -13.50 -16.99
CA LEU A 33 19.89 -14.33 -16.31
C LEU A 33 20.49 -15.61 -15.69
N ALA A 34 21.54 -16.18 -16.28
CA ALA A 34 22.23 -17.35 -15.70
C ALA A 34 22.92 -17.07 -14.35
N ARG A 35 23.16 -15.80 -14.04
CA ARG A 35 23.70 -15.34 -12.74
C ARG A 35 22.62 -15.10 -11.69
N VAL A 36 21.35 -15.16 -12.07
CA VAL A 36 20.20 -15.00 -11.16
C VAL A 36 19.89 -16.33 -10.47
N GLY A 37 19.45 -16.27 -9.22
CA GLY A 37 19.06 -17.42 -8.40
C GLY A 37 19.68 -17.37 -7.01
N ALA A 38 19.80 -18.53 -6.38
CA ALA A 38 20.42 -18.66 -5.07
C ALA A 38 21.60 -19.64 -5.10
N ARG A 39 22.51 -19.48 -4.15
CA ARG A 39 23.62 -20.40 -3.90
C ARG A 39 23.70 -20.68 -2.40
N GLU A 40 23.46 -21.93 -2.04
CA GLU A 40 23.51 -22.40 -0.66
C GLU A 40 24.92 -22.82 -0.25
N ARG A 41 25.27 -22.57 1.01
CA ARG A 41 26.52 -22.92 1.69
C ARG A 41 26.21 -23.35 3.13
N ASP A 42 27.16 -24.02 3.77
CA ASP A 42 27.00 -24.46 5.16
C ASP A 42 27.02 -23.28 6.15
N SER A 43 27.76 -22.21 5.85
CA SER A 43 27.89 -21.02 6.70
C SER A 43 27.99 -19.74 5.87
N GLY A 44 27.86 -18.59 6.55
CA GLY A 44 28.00 -17.26 5.96
C GLY A 44 28.34 -16.19 7.01
N PRO A 45 28.56 -14.93 6.60
CA PRO A 45 28.82 -13.83 7.54
C PRO A 45 27.81 -13.72 8.69
N VAL A 46 26.51 -13.93 8.42
CA VAL A 46 25.45 -13.91 9.45
C VAL A 46 25.63 -15.00 10.51
N SER A 47 26.31 -16.11 10.21
CA SER A 47 26.48 -17.23 11.14
C SER A 47 27.77 -17.12 11.97
N ALA A 48 28.45 -15.97 11.98
CA ALA A 48 29.68 -15.76 12.75
C ALA A 48 29.46 -15.94 14.26
N VAL A 49 28.31 -15.49 14.76
CA VAL A 49 27.87 -15.70 16.14
C VAL A 49 26.53 -16.44 16.12
N SER A 50 26.41 -17.47 16.97
CA SER A 50 25.17 -18.19 17.25
C SER A 50 24.93 -18.20 18.75
N GLU A 51 23.81 -17.63 19.19
CA GLU A 51 23.53 -17.46 20.62
C GLU A 51 22.05 -17.66 20.98
N ALA A 52 21.79 -17.87 22.26
CA ALA A 52 20.43 -17.95 22.78
C ALA A 52 19.70 -16.59 22.62
N PRO A 53 18.36 -16.60 22.43
CA PRO A 53 17.58 -15.38 22.27
C PRO A 53 17.71 -14.44 23.46
N ARG A 54 18.01 -13.16 23.16
CA ARG A 54 18.00 -12.03 24.10
C ARG A 54 17.45 -10.79 23.39
N LEU A 55 16.23 -10.92 22.84
CA LEU A 55 15.67 -9.93 21.91
C LEU A 55 15.52 -8.54 22.52
N THR A 56 15.32 -8.42 23.84
CA THR A 56 15.17 -7.10 24.49
C THR A 56 16.45 -6.26 24.48
N ARG A 57 17.61 -6.89 24.21
CA ARG A 57 18.92 -6.24 24.07
C ARG A 57 19.21 -5.78 22.65
N LEU A 58 18.40 -6.18 21.67
CA LEU A 58 18.55 -5.73 20.28
C LEU A 58 18.00 -4.30 20.13
N PRO A 59 18.55 -3.49 19.21
CA PRO A 59 18.15 -2.09 19.02
C PRO A 59 16.82 -1.94 18.25
N ALA A 60 15.76 -2.64 18.68
CA ALA A 60 14.40 -2.36 18.24
C ALA A 60 13.96 -0.98 18.73
N ILE A 61 13.22 -0.23 17.91
CA ILE A 61 12.89 1.17 18.17
C ILE A 61 11.41 1.36 18.51
N ARG A 62 11.12 2.36 19.33
CA ARG A 62 9.75 2.88 19.50
C ARG A 62 9.66 4.16 18.67
N THR A 63 8.83 4.15 17.63
CA THR A 63 8.81 5.22 16.63
C THR A 63 7.88 6.36 17.03
N TRP A 64 6.68 6.03 17.51
CA TRP A 64 5.66 6.98 17.90
C TRP A 64 5.30 6.86 19.38
N LYS A 65 4.76 7.95 19.94
CA LYS A 65 4.48 8.05 21.38
C LYS A 65 3.50 6.98 21.88
N ARG A 66 2.50 6.60 21.09
CA ARG A 66 1.51 5.56 21.47
C ARG A 66 1.88 4.16 20.98
N ASP A 67 3.04 3.96 20.36
CA ASP A 67 3.47 2.61 19.98
C ASP A 67 3.48 1.70 21.21
N GLY A 68 2.89 0.51 21.07
CA GLY A 68 2.69 -0.46 22.15
C GLY A 68 3.97 -1.14 22.64
N GLY A 69 5.11 -0.88 21.99
CA GLY A 69 6.40 -1.47 22.35
C GLY A 69 7.53 -1.02 21.42
N ARG A 70 8.62 -1.79 21.43
CA ARG A 70 9.73 -1.64 20.48
C ARG A 70 9.51 -2.56 19.30
N PHE A 71 9.79 -2.06 18.11
CA PHE A 71 9.56 -2.75 16.84
C PHE A 71 10.85 -2.86 16.04
N PHE A 72 11.00 -3.98 15.33
CA PHE A 72 11.80 -4.00 14.12
C PHE A 72 10.92 -3.54 12.97
N THR A 73 11.35 -2.50 12.25
CA THR A 73 10.53 -1.83 11.22
C THR A 73 10.90 -2.23 9.78
N LEU A 74 12.10 -2.78 9.54
CA LEU A 74 12.50 -3.39 8.26
C LEU A 74 12.85 -4.90 8.35
N PRO A 75 12.06 -5.74 9.04
CA PRO A 75 12.28 -7.17 9.11
C PRO A 75 11.87 -7.88 7.82
N LEU A 76 12.74 -8.76 7.35
CA LEU A 76 12.56 -9.61 6.18
C LEU A 76 12.17 -11.03 6.63
N VAL A 77 10.89 -11.35 6.54
CA VAL A 77 10.29 -12.55 7.13
C VAL A 77 10.12 -13.61 6.07
N SER A 78 10.91 -14.68 6.20
CA SER A 78 10.87 -15.85 5.34
C SER A 78 9.96 -16.92 5.91
N THR A 79 9.06 -17.44 5.07
CA THR A 79 8.19 -18.58 5.37
C THR A 79 8.09 -19.49 4.15
N ARG A 80 7.61 -20.72 4.34
CA ARG A 80 7.26 -21.63 3.24
C ARG A 80 5.88 -22.22 3.46
N HIS A 81 5.13 -22.39 2.37
CA HIS A 81 3.84 -23.07 2.44
C HIS A 81 4.05 -24.49 2.97
N PRO A 82 3.25 -24.94 3.96
CA PRO A 82 3.47 -26.19 4.65
C PRO A 82 3.41 -27.45 3.76
N GLU A 83 2.60 -27.41 2.69
CA GLU A 83 2.39 -28.54 1.78
C GLU A 83 3.13 -28.38 0.45
N THR A 84 2.95 -27.24 -0.24
CA THR A 84 3.54 -26.99 -1.57
C THR A 84 4.99 -26.52 -1.52
N HIS A 85 5.50 -26.15 -0.35
CA HIS A 85 6.84 -25.58 -0.14
C HIS A 85 7.15 -24.30 -0.93
N VAL A 86 6.12 -23.64 -1.47
CA VAL A 86 6.26 -22.33 -2.13
C VAL A 86 6.85 -21.33 -1.12
N PRO A 87 7.94 -20.62 -1.45
CA PRO A 87 8.56 -19.65 -0.55
C PRO A 87 7.81 -18.33 -0.56
N ASN A 88 7.86 -17.62 0.57
CA ASN A 88 7.44 -16.22 0.69
C ASN A 88 8.52 -15.45 1.43
N LEU A 89 8.88 -14.26 0.92
CA LEU A 89 9.63 -13.26 1.66
C LEU A 89 8.79 -11.98 1.77
N GLY A 90 8.32 -11.67 2.98
CA GLY A 90 7.53 -10.47 3.23
C GLY A 90 8.24 -9.50 4.19
N LEU A 91 7.86 -8.23 4.11
CA LEU A 91 8.24 -7.22 5.09
C LEU A 91 7.08 -6.99 6.07
N TYR A 92 7.20 -7.51 7.29
CA TYR A 92 6.13 -7.45 8.31
C TYR A 92 6.68 -6.92 9.62
N ARG A 93 6.17 -5.79 10.14
CA ARG A 93 6.65 -5.24 11.43
C ARG A 93 6.62 -6.29 12.56
N VAL A 94 7.63 -6.25 13.42
CA VAL A 94 7.82 -7.23 14.51
C VAL A 94 7.90 -6.52 15.85
N GLN A 95 6.92 -6.72 16.73
CA GLN A 95 6.92 -6.17 18.09
C GLN A 95 7.72 -7.07 19.04
N VAL A 96 8.69 -6.53 19.75
CA VAL A 96 9.42 -7.28 20.79
C VAL A 96 8.61 -7.31 22.08
N TYR A 97 8.24 -8.51 22.55
CA TYR A 97 7.55 -8.68 23.83
C TYR A 97 8.52 -8.95 24.98
N ASP A 98 9.43 -9.90 24.78
CA ASP A 98 10.41 -10.35 25.78
C ASP A 98 11.66 -10.90 25.08
N ASP A 99 12.53 -11.59 25.81
CA ASP A 99 13.81 -12.07 25.29
C ASP A 99 13.71 -13.19 24.25
N ALA A 100 12.54 -13.81 24.08
CA ALA A 100 12.35 -14.95 23.18
C ALA A 100 11.10 -14.85 22.30
N THR A 101 10.18 -13.92 22.53
CA THR A 101 8.92 -13.82 21.78
C THR A 101 8.66 -12.44 21.18
N THR A 102 8.03 -12.45 20.01
CA THR A 102 7.61 -11.25 19.29
C THR A 102 6.22 -11.37 18.71
N GLY A 103 5.52 -10.26 18.54
CA GLY A 103 4.32 -10.15 17.70
C GLY A 103 4.73 -10.00 16.24
N LEU A 104 4.15 -10.80 15.35
CA LEU A 104 4.48 -10.81 13.92
C LEU A 104 3.26 -10.37 13.11
N HIS A 105 3.27 -9.14 12.60
CA HIS A 105 2.13 -8.53 11.91
C HIS A 105 1.97 -9.05 10.47
N MET A 106 1.68 -10.34 10.31
CA MET A 106 1.34 -10.94 9.02
C MET A 106 -0.15 -10.73 8.73
N GLN A 107 -0.45 -9.83 7.81
CA GLN A 107 -1.82 -9.60 7.34
C GLN A 107 -2.36 -10.82 6.59
N ILE A 108 -3.67 -11.04 6.68
CA ILE A 108 -4.34 -12.23 6.16
C ILE A 108 -4.32 -12.35 4.62
N GLY A 109 -4.21 -11.21 3.92
CA GLY A 109 -4.18 -11.14 2.44
C GLY A 109 -2.77 -11.13 1.84
N LYS A 110 -1.73 -11.45 2.62
CA LYS A 110 -0.33 -11.49 2.17
C LYS A 110 0.21 -12.92 2.27
N GLY A 111 1.28 -13.23 1.54
CA GLY A 111 1.78 -14.62 1.42
C GLY A 111 2.10 -15.29 2.76
N GLY A 112 2.64 -14.55 3.74
CA GLY A 112 2.86 -15.06 5.10
C GLY A 112 1.56 -15.44 5.83
N GLY A 113 0.49 -14.67 5.63
CA GLY A 113 -0.85 -14.97 6.16
C GLY A 113 -1.44 -16.25 5.55
N PHE A 114 -1.29 -16.46 4.24
CA PHE A 114 -1.72 -17.69 3.58
C PHE A 114 -0.95 -18.92 4.08
N HIS A 115 0.36 -18.80 4.27
CA HIS A 115 1.19 -19.87 4.83
C HIS A 115 0.79 -20.23 6.26
N LEU A 116 0.50 -19.22 7.10
CA LEU A 116 0.02 -19.44 8.46
C LEU A 116 -1.35 -20.10 8.48
N ALA A 117 -2.31 -19.62 7.67
CA ALA A 117 -3.63 -20.22 7.58
C ALA A 117 -3.57 -21.70 7.14
N ALA A 118 -2.64 -22.04 6.23
CA ALA A 118 -2.41 -23.42 5.83
C ALA A 118 -1.78 -24.26 6.97
N ALA A 119 -0.83 -23.69 7.73
CA ALA A 119 -0.21 -24.37 8.86
C ALA A 119 -1.22 -24.64 9.99
N GLU A 120 -2.14 -23.71 10.21
CA GLU A 120 -3.24 -23.83 11.17
C GLU A 120 -4.25 -24.90 10.77
N ARG A 121 -4.68 -24.94 9.50
CA ARG A 121 -5.52 -26.04 9.01
C ARG A 121 -4.87 -27.41 9.16
N ALA A 122 -3.54 -27.46 9.10
CA ALA A 122 -2.76 -28.67 9.28
C ALA A 122 -2.32 -28.91 10.75
N GLU A 123 -2.76 -28.07 11.70
CA GLU A 123 -2.47 -28.17 13.14
C GLU A 123 -0.96 -28.34 13.45
N ARG A 124 -0.12 -27.59 12.72
CA ARG A 124 1.35 -27.65 12.85
C ARG A 124 1.95 -26.25 12.96
N PRO A 125 3.11 -26.10 13.63
CA PRO A 125 3.81 -24.82 13.64
C PRO A 125 4.27 -24.43 12.23
N LEU A 126 4.37 -23.13 11.99
CA LEU A 126 4.97 -22.54 10.80
C LEU A 126 6.42 -22.15 11.12
N PRO A 127 7.43 -22.76 10.48
CA PRO A 127 8.81 -22.30 10.56
C PRO A 127 8.94 -20.88 10.00
N VAL A 128 9.69 -20.03 10.71
CA VAL A 128 9.92 -18.63 10.34
C VAL A 128 11.39 -18.27 10.54
N VAL A 129 11.95 -17.52 9.60
CA VAL A 129 13.23 -16.81 9.79
C VAL A 129 13.04 -15.33 9.52
N ILE A 130 13.36 -14.50 10.51
CA ILE A 130 13.30 -13.05 10.42
C ILE A 130 14.73 -12.54 10.21
N HIS A 131 15.00 -11.91 9.08
CA HIS A 131 16.29 -11.31 8.78
C HIS A 131 16.23 -9.79 8.98
N LEU A 132 17.31 -9.24 9.50
CA LEU A 132 17.54 -7.81 9.63
C LEU A 132 18.84 -7.46 8.89
N GLY A 133 18.76 -6.46 8.01
CA GLY A 133 19.88 -6.09 7.15
C GLY A 133 20.14 -7.08 6.01
N GLY A 134 21.30 -6.94 5.40
CA GLY A 134 21.69 -7.68 4.20
C GLY A 134 21.53 -6.88 2.92
N PRO A 135 21.58 -7.55 1.74
CA PRO A 135 21.50 -6.87 0.45
C PRO A 135 20.23 -6.01 0.34
N PRO A 136 20.32 -4.69 0.05
CA PRO A 136 19.15 -3.80 -0.05
C PRO A 136 18.08 -4.26 -1.04
N ALA A 137 18.49 -5.02 -2.06
CA ALA A 137 17.58 -5.64 -3.02
C ALA A 137 16.55 -6.59 -2.39
N LEU A 138 16.84 -7.17 -1.20
CA LEU A 138 15.87 -7.99 -0.48
C LEU A 138 14.70 -7.16 0.06
N ILE A 139 14.96 -5.96 0.58
CA ILE A 139 13.90 -5.04 1.02
C ILE A 139 13.02 -4.65 -0.16
N LEU A 140 13.63 -4.23 -1.27
CA LEU A 140 12.90 -3.91 -2.50
C LEU A 140 12.08 -5.08 -3.04
N ALA A 141 12.61 -6.31 -3.00
CA ALA A 141 11.88 -7.46 -3.49
C ALA A 141 10.75 -7.89 -2.55
N ALA A 142 10.93 -7.78 -1.23
CA ALA A 142 9.94 -8.17 -0.22
C ALA A 142 8.69 -7.28 -0.21
N VAL A 143 8.79 -6.05 -0.74
CA VAL A 143 7.66 -5.11 -0.89
C VAL A 143 7.13 -5.04 -2.32
N ALA A 144 7.75 -5.73 -3.28
CA ALA A 144 7.34 -5.70 -4.67
C ALA A 144 5.98 -6.41 -4.88
N PRO A 145 5.04 -5.83 -5.65
CA PRO A 145 3.77 -6.46 -5.98
C PRO A 145 3.95 -7.53 -7.07
N LEU A 146 4.57 -8.65 -6.71
CA LEU A 146 4.87 -9.75 -7.63
C LEU A 146 3.68 -10.73 -7.76
N PRO A 147 3.56 -11.43 -8.90
CA PRO A 147 2.69 -12.60 -8.99
C PRO A 147 3.07 -13.67 -7.96
N GLU A 148 2.09 -14.37 -7.39
CA GLU A 148 2.29 -15.35 -6.31
C GLU A 148 3.28 -16.47 -6.66
N ASN A 149 3.43 -16.79 -7.95
CA ASN A 149 4.34 -17.84 -8.42
C ASN A 149 5.77 -17.34 -8.70
N VAL A 150 6.07 -16.06 -8.46
CA VAL A 150 7.41 -15.48 -8.66
C VAL A 150 8.05 -15.20 -7.30
N PRO A 151 9.05 -15.99 -6.87
CA PRO A 151 9.70 -15.77 -5.58
C PRO A 151 10.41 -14.42 -5.52
N GLU A 152 10.23 -13.68 -4.43
CA GLU A 152 10.89 -12.38 -4.21
C GLU A 152 12.41 -12.53 -4.21
N THR A 153 12.94 -13.65 -3.71
CA THR A 153 14.38 -13.94 -3.73
C THR A 153 14.96 -13.99 -5.15
N LEU A 154 14.17 -14.45 -6.14
CA LEU A 154 14.57 -14.42 -7.54
C LEU A 154 14.67 -12.98 -8.05
N VAL A 155 13.71 -12.13 -7.68
CA VAL A 155 13.71 -10.71 -8.02
C VAL A 155 14.87 -9.99 -7.34
N ALA A 156 15.11 -10.21 -6.05
CA ALA A 156 16.25 -9.65 -5.34
C ALA A 156 17.59 -10.03 -6.02
N SER A 157 17.76 -11.30 -6.40
CA SER A 157 18.94 -11.74 -7.16
C SER A 157 19.06 -11.07 -8.54
N LEU A 158 17.94 -10.88 -9.24
CA LEU A 158 17.90 -10.15 -10.51
C LEU A 158 18.32 -8.69 -10.34
N LEU A 159 17.87 -8.04 -9.28
CA LEU A 159 18.23 -6.65 -8.96
C LEU A 159 19.71 -6.51 -8.62
N LEU A 160 20.27 -7.48 -7.88
CA LEU A 160 21.70 -7.54 -7.56
C LEU A 160 22.57 -7.88 -8.78
N GLY A 161 22.03 -8.64 -9.74
CA GLY A 161 22.77 -9.15 -10.90
C GLY A 161 23.66 -10.36 -10.60
N GLU A 162 23.50 -10.96 -9.42
CA GLU A 162 24.23 -12.14 -8.95
C GLU A 162 23.37 -13.03 -8.05
N ARG A 163 23.84 -14.25 -7.79
CA ARG A 163 23.11 -15.22 -6.98
C ARG A 163 23.11 -14.81 -5.51
N LEU A 164 21.94 -14.85 -4.87
CA LEU A 164 21.85 -14.67 -3.43
C LEU A 164 22.61 -15.76 -2.70
N ARG A 165 23.45 -15.37 -1.76
CA ARG A 165 24.18 -16.31 -0.90
C ARG A 165 23.30 -16.69 0.27
N LEU A 166 23.10 -18.00 0.44
CA LEU A 166 22.32 -18.58 1.52
C LEU A 166 23.22 -19.41 2.43
N ALA A 167 22.93 -19.39 3.72
CA ALA A 167 23.59 -20.22 4.73
C ALA A 167 22.57 -21.15 5.42
N ARG A 168 23.03 -22.31 5.88
CA ARG A 168 22.20 -23.25 6.65
C ARG A 168 22.11 -22.83 8.12
N ASN A 169 21.02 -23.21 8.76
CA ASN A 169 20.89 -23.17 10.23
C ASN A 169 20.52 -24.58 10.74
N ALA A 170 20.58 -24.78 12.06
CA ALA A 170 20.34 -26.10 12.65
C ALA A 170 18.91 -26.29 13.15
N GLU A 171 18.14 -25.21 13.29
CA GLU A 171 16.83 -25.18 13.93
C GLU A 171 15.67 -25.48 12.97
N ASN A 172 15.75 -25.05 11.70
CA ASN A 172 14.72 -25.35 10.70
C ASN A 172 15.27 -25.37 9.26
N GLU A 173 14.40 -25.71 8.31
CA GLU A 173 14.73 -25.89 6.88
C GLU A 173 14.86 -24.58 6.07
N LEU A 174 14.53 -23.44 6.68
CA LEU A 174 14.57 -22.15 6.00
C LEU A 174 16.01 -21.62 5.99
N PRO A 175 16.59 -21.26 4.83
CA PRO A 175 17.94 -20.76 4.78
C PRO A 175 18.05 -19.37 5.43
N LEU A 176 19.23 -19.06 5.96
CA LEU A 176 19.61 -17.70 6.31
C LEU A 176 20.08 -16.97 5.04
N PHE A 177 19.72 -15.70 4.87
CA PHE A 177 20.47 -14.84 3.94
C PHE A 177 21.88 -14.64 4.50
N ALA A 178 22.90 -15.17 3.82
CA ALA A 178 24.26 -15.26 4.36
C ALA A 178 24.85 -13.89 4.72
N ASP A 179 24.44 -12.85 3.99
CA ASP A 179 24.89 -11.48 4.16
C ASP A 179 24.00 -10.62 5.06
N ALA A 180 22.96 -11.20 5.68
CA ALA A 180 22.18 -10.48 6.68
C ALA A 180 23.05 -10.07 7.87
N GLU A 181 22.65 -8.99 8.54
CA GLU A 181 23.35 -8.48 9.72
C GLU A 181 22.97 -9.34 10.93
N LEU A 182 21.70 -9.72 11.01
CA LEU A 182 21.14 -10.57 12.05
C LEU A 182 19.98 -11.41 11.49
N ALA A 183 19.82 -12.63 12.01
CA ALA A 183 18.69 -13.51 11.72
C ALA A 183 18.14 -14.12 13.02
N LEU A 184 16.82 -14.08 13.17
CA LEU A 184 16.07 -14.74 14.24
C LEU A 184 15.41 -15.99 13.65
N VAL A 185 15.74 -17.15 14.19
CA VAL A 185 15.24 -18.44 13.70
C VAL A 185 14.29 -19.03 14.73
N GLY A 186 13.12 -19.47 14.28
CA GLY A 186 12.12 -20.04 15.17
C GLY A 186 10.85 -20.47 14.45
N GLU A 187 9.73 -20.35 15.14
CA GLU A 187 8.43 -20.80 14.65
C GLU A 187 7.28 -19.93 15.17
N VAL A 188 6.15 -20.01 14.48
CA VAL A 188 4.85 -19.53 14.94
C VAL A 188 3.97 -20.74 15.18
N ARG A 189 3.41 -20.87 16.39
CA ARG A 189 2.49 -21.98 16.69
C ARG A 189 1.11 -21.70 16.11
N ALA A 190 0.45 -22.76 15.64
CA ALA A 190 -0.92 -22.68 15.16
C ALA A 190 -1.84 -22.08 16.24
N HIS A 191 -2.70 -21.14 15.85
CA HIS A 191 -3.71 -20.50 16.69
C HIS A 191 -3.18 -19.69 17.89
N GLU A 192 -1.86 -19.63 18.12
CA GLU A 192 -1.28 -18.81 19.18
C GLU A 192 -1.23 -17.35 18.75
N ARG A 193 -1.87 -16.47 19.53
CA ARG A 193 -1.95 -15.04 19.30
C ARG A 193 -1.74 -14.24 20.58
N ARG A 194 -1.20 -13.02 20.45
CA ARG A 194 -1.11 -12.02 21.52
C ARG A 194 -1.40 -10.62 20.97
N PRO A 195 -1.85 -9.68 21.82
CA PRO A 195 -2.04 -8.28 21.42
C PRO A 195 -0.75 -7.65 20.90
N GLU A 196 -0.78 -7.14 19.67
CA GLU A 196 0.27 -6.34 19.03
C GLU A 196 -0.23 -4.91 18.79
N GLY A 197 0.68 -3.94 18.83
CA GLY A 197 0.36 -2.53 18.69
C GLY A 197 -0.17 -1.86 19.98
N PRO A 198 -0.63 -0.61 19.91
CA PRO A 198 -0.81 0.19 18.69
C PRO A 198 0.51 0.50 17.99
N PHE A 199 0.46 0.88 16.72
CA PHE A 199 1.66 1.21 15.93
C PHE A 199 1.35 2.34 14.96
N GLY A 200 2.22 3.35 14.86
CA GLY A 200 2.03 4.39 13.84
C GLY A 200 2.34 3.88 12.44
N ASP A 201 1.34 3.89 11.57
CA ASP A 201 1.34 3.22 10.28
C ASP A 201 1.37 4.18 9.08
N HIS A 202 1.71 3.65 7.90
CA HIS A 202 1.90 4.37 6.64
C HIS A 202 0.65 5.10 6.12
N TYR A 203 -0.54 4.73 6.59
CA TYR A 203 -1.75 5.52 6.36
C TYR A 203 -1.74 6.88 7.08
N GLY A 204 -0.75 7.16 7.94
CA GLY A 204 -0.68 8.39 8.72
C GLY A 204 -1.54 8.40 9.98
N TYR A 205 -1.98 7.22 10.41
CA TYR A 205 -2.79 6.96 11.60
C TYR A 205 -2.16 5.87 12.46
N TYR A 206 -2.56 5.77 13.72
CA TYR A 206 -2.25 4.58 14.50
C TYR A 206 -3.05 3.38 13.98
N SER A 207 -2.40 2.26 13.70
CA SER A 207 -3.06 0.96 13.76
C SER A 207 -3.35 0.67 15.24
N GLU A 208 -4.61 0.41 15.57
CA GLU A 208 -5.01 0.04 16.93
C GLU A 208 -4.58 -1.41 17.26
N THR A 209 -4.66 -1.77 18.54
CA THR A 209 -4.21 -3.08 19.04
C THR A 209 -5.12 -4.22 18.55
N HIS A 210 -4.53 -5.24 17.93
CA HIS A 210 -5.21 -6.49 17.57
C HIS A 210 -4.36 -7.72 17.90
N ASP A 211 -4.97 -8.90 17.86
CA ASP A 211 -4.29 -10.16 18.11
C ASP A 211 -3.52 -10.62 16.86
N TYR A 212 -2.20 -10.75 17.00
CA TYR A 212 -1.31 -11.22 15.93
C TYR A 212 -0.52 -12.46 16.35
N PRO A 213 -0.03 -13.25 15.36
CA PRO A 213 0.78 -14.44 15.60
C PRO A 213 2.01 -14.17 16.45
N VAL A 214 2.29 -15.09 17.37
CA VAL A 214 3.48 -15.04 18.22
C VAL A 214 4.61 -15.82 17.56
N PHE A 215 5.68 -15.12 17.21
CA PHE A 215 6.93 -15.76 16.82
C PHE A 215 7.74 -16.09 18.08
N ARG A 216 8.16 -17.35 18.19
CA ARG A 216 9.01 -17.88 19.26
C ARG A 216 10.40 -18.09 18.70
N CYS A 217 11.31 -17.19 19.05
CA CYS A 217 12.71 -17.28 18.67
C CYS A 217 13.38 -18.44 19.40
N GLN A 218 14.05 -19.31 18.64
CA GLN A 218 14.82 -20.43 19.16
C GLN A 218 16.32 -20.10 19.15
N ARG A 219 16.79 -19.39 18.13
CA ARG A 219 18.20 -19.02 17.95
C ARG A 219 18.36 -17.66 17.30
N VAL A 220 19.41 -16.94 17.71
CA VAL A 220 19.88 -15.72 17.04
C VAL A 220 21.21 -16.01 16.35
N TYR A 221 21.27 -15.69 15.07
CA TYR A 221 22.49 -15.66 14.27
C TYR A 221 22.82 -14.21 13.94
N ARG A 222 24.07 -13.80 14.06
CA ARG A 222 24.49 -12.46 13.66
C ARG A 222 25.95 -12.38 13.27
N ARG A 223 26.29 -11.29 12.58
CA ARG A 223 27.67 -10.82 12.44
C ARG A 223 28.20 -10.39 13.81
N GLU A 224 29.52 -10.23 13.93
CA GLU A 224 30.16 -9.81 15.20
C GLU A 224 29.69 -8.44 15.68
N ALA A 225 29.50 -7.49 14.76
CA ALA A 225 29.01 -6.14 15.02
C ALA A 225 27.86 -5.80 14.05
N PRO A 226 26.64 -6.30 14.31
CA PRO A 226 25.53 -6.18 13.37
C PRO A 226 25.00 -4.75 13.28
N VAL A 227 24.69 -4.29 12.08
CA VAL A 227 23.99 -3.01 11.83
C VAL A 227 22.54 -3.28 11.46
N ILE A 228 21.60 -2.91 12.33
CA ILE A 228 20.18 -3.18 12.09
C ILE A 228 19.55 -1.98 11.36
N PRO A 229 19.01 -2.18 10.13
CA PRO A 229 18.29 -1.11 9.45
C PRO A 229 16.95 -0.84 10.16
N ALA A 230 16.55 0.42 10.18
CA ALA A 230 15.28 0.84 10.71
C ALA A 230 14.73 2.00 9.88
N THR A 231 13.41 2.03 9.77
CA THR A 231 12.65 3.12 9.17
C THR A 231 11.57 3.61 10.13
N VAL A 232 11.03 4.80 9.85
CA VAL A 232 9.86 5.37 10.50
C VAL A 232 8.79 5.56 9.43
N VAL A 233 7.64 4.92 9.61
CA VAL A 233 6.47 5.10 8.74
C VAL A 233 5.46 6.04 9.40
N GLY A 234 4.62 6.67 8.59
CA GLY A 234 3.63 7.61 9.08
C GLY A 234 2.92 8.33 7.95
N LYS A 235 2.54 9.59 8.18
CA LYS A 235 1.93 10.42 7.13
C LYS A 235 2.89 10.54 5.93
N PRO A 236 2.42 10.30 4.69
CA PRO A 236 3.28 10.38 3.51
C PRO A 236 3.81 11.81 3.33
N ARG A 237 5.05 11.99 2.87
CA ARG A 237 5.96 11.00 2.30
C ARG A 237 7.00 10.52 3.32
N GLN A 238 7.12 9.20 3.51
CA GLN A 238 8.21 8.56 4.27
C GLN A 238 9.01 7.63 3.34
N GLU A 239 9.99 6.89 3.84
CA GLU A 239 10.87 6.03 3.03
C GLU A 239 10.09 5.02 2.16
N ASP A 240 9.02 4.45 2.71
CA ASP A 240 8.09 3.54 2.03
C ASP A 240 7.43 4.17 0.80
N PHE A 241 7.12 5.47 0.85
CA PHE A 241 6.62 6.22 -0.30
C PHE A 241 7.64 6.18 -1.44
N PHE A 242 8.92 6.45 -1.19
CA PHE A 242 9.93 6.45 -2.25
C PHE A 242 10.23 5.04 -2.79
N LEU A 243 10.21 4.02 -1.92
CA LEU A 243 10.37 2.64 -2.34
C LEU A 243 9.23 2.17 -3.25
N GLY A 244 7.98 2.50 -2.90
CA GLY A 244 6.81 2.14 -3.69
C GLY A 244 6.79 2.79 -5.07
N ASP A 245 7.07 4.09 -5.17
CA ASP A 245 7.12 4.82 -6.44
C ASP A 245 8.17 4.21 -7.37
N TYR A 246 9.37 3.97 -6.85
CA TYR A 246 10.44 3.35 -7.62
C TYR A 246 10.06 1.94 -8.10
N LEU A 247 9.42 1.13 -7.26
CA LEU A 247 8.98 -0.22 -7.63
C LEU A 247 7.92 -0.21 -8.73
N GLN A 248 6.96 0.72 -8.66
CA GLN A 248 5.95 0.86 -9.72
C GLN A 248 6.59 1.18 -11.07
N GLU A 249 7.54 2.12 -11.10
CA GLU A 249 8.28 2.47 -12.32
C GLU A 249 9.11 1.29 -12.84
N LEU A 250 9.82 0.61 -11.94
CA LEU A 250 10.68 -0.51 -12.25
C LEU A 250 9.90 -1.68 -12.86
N LEU A 251 8.69 -1.94 -12.35
CA LEU A 251 7.84 -3.07 -12.76
C LEU A 251 6.84 -2.71 -13.85
N ALA A 252 6.62 -1.44 -14.16
CA ALA A 252 5.67 -0.98 -15.19
C ALA A 252 5.79 -1.72 -16.55
N PRO A 253 7.00 -2.04 -17.07
CA PRO A 253 7.13 -2.80 -18.32
C PRO A 253 6.53 -4.22 -18.27
N LEU A 254 6.38 -4.80 -17.07
CA LEU A 254 5.83 -6.14 -16.88
C LEU A 254 4.30 -6.16 -16.78
N PHE A 255 3.64 -5.04 -16.46
CA PHE A 255 2.18 -5.02 -16.29
C PHE A 255 1.42 -5.51 -17.53
N PRO A 256 1.77 -5.14 -18.77
CA PRO A 256 1.07 -5.64 -19.96
C PRO A 256 1.25 -7.14 -20.20
N LEU A 257 2.28 -7.77 -19.61
CA LEU A 257 2.44 -9.24 -19.66
C LEU A 257 1.49 -9.95 -18.71
N ALA A 258 1.28 -9.40 -17.51
CA ALA A 258 0.39 -9.97 -16.51
C ALA A 258 -1.09 -9.61 -16.76
N MET A 259 -1.34 -8.41 -17.28
CA MET A 259 -2.65 -7.81 -17.50
C MET A 259 -2.72 -7.12 -18.88
N PRO A 260 -2.91 -7.87 -19.98
CA PRO A 260 -2.81 -7.34 -21.34
C PRO A 260 -3.78 -6.20 -21.69
N ALA A 261 -4.91 -6.11 -20.98
CA ALA A 261 -5.88 -5.03 -21.17
C ALA A 261 -5.48 -3.72 -20.46
N VAL A 262 -4.41 -3.72 -19.66
CA VAL A 262 -3.91 -2.57 -18.90
C VAL A 262 -2.66 -2.02 -19.59
N ARG A 263 -2.74 -0.77 -20.07
CA ARG A 263 -1.63 -0.07 -20.73
C ARG A 263 -0.71 0.63 -19.74
N ALA A 264 -1.30 1.20 -18.70
CA ALA A 264 -0.59 1.85 -17.60
C ALA A 264 -1.41 1.70 -16.32
N LEU A 265 -0.72 1.66 -15.19
CA LEU A 265 -1.31 1.55 -13.86
C LEU A 265 -0.48 2.43 -12.92
N TRP A 266 -1.16 3.14 -12.03
CA TRP A 266 -0.53 3.93 -10.98
C TRP A 266 -1.36 3.83 -9.70
N SER A 267 -0.75 3.31 -8.65
CA SER A 267 -1.25 3.33 -7.28
C SER A 267 -0.70 4.56 -6.57
N TYR A 268 -1.57 5.29 -5.86
CA TYR A 268 -1.18 6.56 -5.24
C TYR A 268 -0.61 6.33 -3.84
N GLY A 269 0.69 6.57 -3.69
CA GLY A 269 1.42 6.43 -2.42
C GLY A 269 0.89 7.37 -1.33
N GLU A 270 0.28 8.50 -1.72
CA GLU A 270 -0.39 9.45 -0.81
C GLU A 270 -1.54 8.81 -0.03
N THR A 271 -2.03 7.67 -0.51
CA THR A 271 -3.16 6.92 0.06
C THR A 271 -2.73 5.55 0.59
N GLY A 272 -1.42 5.35 0.84
CA GLY A 272 -0.85 4.08 1.26
C GLY A 272 -0.82 3.02 0.16
N TYR A 273 -0.81 3.41 -1.12
CA TYR A 273 -0.85 2.57 -2.33
C TYR A 273 -2.11 1.71 -2.54
N HIS A 274 -2.82 1.32 -1.48
CA HIS A 274 -3.94 0.41 -1.55
C HIS A 274 -5.30 1.12 -1.62
N SER A 275 -5.44 2.37 -1.16
CA SER A 275 -6.76 3.02 -1.17
C SER A 275 -7.20 3.54 -2.55
N LEU A 276 -6.26 3.94 -3.41
CA LEU A 276 -6.58 4.46 -4.73
C LEU A 276 -5.58 3.98 -5.78
N ALA A 277 -6.09 3.55 -6.93
CA ALA A 277 -5.32 3.36 -8.15
C ALA A 277 -6.03 3.97 -9.36
N ALA A 278 -5.25 4.31 -10.38
CA ALA A 278 -5.76 4.68 -11.70
C ALA A 278 -5.11 3.78 -12.77
N ALA A 279 -5.86 3.49 -13.83
CA ALA A 279 -5.39 2.66 -14.93
C ALA A 279 -5.79 3.24 -16.29
N VAL A 280 -4.86 3.22 -17.24
CA VAL A 280 -5.18 3.36 -18.66
C VAL A 280 -5.45 1.96 -19.20
N VAL A 281 -6.66 1.72 -19.70
CA VAL A 281 -7.11 0.41 -20.18
C VAL A 281 -7.45 0.42 -21.67
N HIS A 282 -7.51 -0.76 -22.26
CA HIS A 282 -8.03 -0.93 -23.61
C HIS A 282 -9.56 -0.87 -23.61
N GLU A 283 -10.09 -0.14 -24.59
CA GLU A 283 -11.52 -0.03 -24.87
C GLU A 283 -11.74 -0.24 -26.38
N ARG A 284 -11.76 -1.50 -26.82
CA ARG A 284 -11.97 -1.87 -28.24
C ARG A 284 -13.45 -1.85 -28.62
N TYR A 285 -14.31 -2.07 -27.63
CA TYR A 285 -15.75 -1.99 -27.72
C TYR A 285 -16.29 -1.44 -26.40
N LYS A 286 -17.51 -0.90 -26.45
CA LYS A 286 -18.14 -0.23 -25.31
C LYS A 286 -18.19 -1.16 -24.08
N ARG A 287 -17.66 -0.67 -22.97
CA ARG A 287 -17.52 -1.25 -21.63
C ARG A 287 -16.55 -2.43 -21.50
N GLU A 288 -15.61 -2.59 -22.43
CA GLU A 288 -14.54 -3.57 -22.28
C GLU A 288 -13.68 -3.32 -21.02
N ALA A 289 -13.46 -2.04 -20.67
CA ALA A 289 -12.70 -1.58 -19.52
C ALA A 289 -13.07 -2.27 -18.19
N MET A 290 -14.33 -2.69 -18.04
CA MET A 290 -14.76 -3.38 -16.81
C MET A 290 -14.09 -4.75 -16.64
N ALA A 291 -13.79 -5.46 -17.73
CA ALA A 291 -13.03 -6.71 -17.66
C ALA A 291 -11.59 -6.45 -17.16
N ALA A 292 -10.97 -5.34 -17.59
CA ALA A 292 -9.68 -4.90 -17.08
C ALA A 292 -9.75 -4.50 -15.60
N ALA A 293 -10.83 -3.83 -15.17
CA ALA A 293 -11.05 -3.49 -13.78
C ALA A 293 -11.12 -4.74 -12.88
N PHE A 294 -11.87 -5.77 -13.27
CA PHE A 294 -11.89 -7.04 -12.52
C PHE A 294 -10.53 -7.74 -12.49
N ARG A 295 -9.78 -7.70 -13.60
CA ARG A 295 -8.42 -8.25 -13.64
C ARG A 295 -7.51 -7.56 -12.63
N ILE A 296 -7.55 -6.22 -12.55
CA ILE A 296 -6.76 -5.43 -11.60
C ILE A 296 -7.18 -5.74 -10.16
N LEU A 297 -8.48 -5.69 -9.86
CA LEU A 297 -9.01 -5.94 -8.52
C LEU A 297 -8.90 -7.41 -8.07
N GLY A 298 -8.58 -8.32 -8.98
CA GLY A 298 -8.30 -9.72 -8.69
C GLY A 298 -6.81 -10.10 -8.68
N GLU A 299 -5.89 -9.15 -8.95
CA GLU A 299 -4.47 -9.47 -9.10
C GLU A 299 -3.66 -9.21 -7.83
N GLY A 300 -3.22 -10.28 -7.17
CA GLY A 300 -2.22 -10.22 -6.08
C GLY A 300 -2.43 -9.04 -5.13
N GLN A 301 -1.41 -8.20 -4.98
CA GLN A 301 -1.44 -7.01 -4.12
C GLN A 301 -2.38 -5.90 -4.61
N LEU A 302 -2.69 -5.84 -5.91
CA LEU A 302 -3.63 -4.87 -6.47
C LEU A 302 -5.08 -5.15 -6.06
N SER A 303 -5.37 -6.37 -5.61
CA SER A 303 -6.68 -6.71 -5.03
C SER A 303 -7.02 -5.90 -3.78
N LEU A 304 -6.02 -5.30 -3.11
CA LEU A 304 -6.23 -4.39 -1.97
C LEU A 304 -6.76 -3.02 -2.42
N THR A 305 -6.68 -2.68 -3.71
CA THR A 305 -7.20 -1.42 -4.28
C THR A 305 -8.65 -1.19 -3.84
N LYS A 306 -8.90 -0.15 -3.04
CA LYS A 306 -10.24 0.22 -2.58
C LYS A 306 -11.04 0.94 -3.67
N PHE A 307 -10.43 1.92 -4.34
CA PHE A 307 -11.09 2.65 -5.42
C PHE A 307 -10.21 2.68 -6.67
N LEU A 308 -10.80 2.32 -7.82
CA LEU A 308 -10.12 2.28 -9.11
C LEU A 308 -10.74 3.29 -10.09
N LEU A 309 -9.90 4.18 -10.62
CA LEU A 309 -10.24 5.05 -11.74
C LEU A 309 -9.75 4.41 -13.05
N ALA A 310 -10.63 4.18 -14.02
CA ALA A 310 -10.25 3.64 -15.31
C ALA A 310 -10.47 4.65 -16.44
N VAL A 311 -9.46 4.86 -17.28
CA VAL A 311 -9.50 5.74 -18.46
C VAL A 311 -9.07 4.97 -19.70
N ASP A 312 -9.52 5.38 -20.89
CA ASP A 312 -9.27 4.68 -22.17
C ASP A 312 -8.19 5.34 -23.05
N ARG A 313 -7.67 6.49 -22.62
CA ARG A 313 -6.70 7.30 -23.40
C ARG A 313 -5.38 7.47 -22.67
N PRO A 314 -4.26 7.63 -23.41
CA PRO A 314 -2.97 7.97 -22.80
C PRO A 314 -3.11 9.22 -21.94
N LEU A 315 -2.75 9.09 -20.68
CA LEU A 315 -2.81 10.15 -19.68
C LEU A 315 -1.69 9.89 -18.67
N ASP A 316 -1.01 10.95 -18.23
CA ASP A 316 -0.08 10.83 -17.11
C ASP A 316 -0.89 10.61 -15.83
N LEU A 317 -0.84 9.38 -15.31
CA LEU A 317 -1.60 8.99 -14.12
C LEU A 317 -1.06 9.61 -12.83
N ARG A 318 0.13 10.23 -12.86
CA ARG A 318 0.70 10.94 -11.70
C ARG A 318 0.09 12.32 -11.53
N ASP A 319 -0.36 12.96 -12.61
CA ASP A 319 -1.14 14.20 -12.53
C ASP A 319 -2.59 13.88 -12.15
N PHE A 320 -2.80 13.71 -10.84
CA PHE A 320 -4.12 13.36 -10.32
C PHE A 320 -5.21 14.37 -10.70
N LYS A 321 -4.89 15.67 -10.81
CA LYS A 321 -5.91 16.67 -11.19
C LYS A 321 -6.34 16.47 -12.64
N ALA A 322 -5.40 16.15 -13.54
CA ALA A 322 -5.72 15.80 -14.92
C ALA A 322 -6.52 14.50 -15.01
N VAL A 323 -6.15 13.47 -14.23
CA VAL A 323 -6.89 12.20 -14.14
C VAL A 323 -8.32 12.43 -13.67
N LEU A 324 -8.49 13.16 -12.55
CA LEU A 324 -9.80 13.44 -11.98
C LEU A 324 -10.67 14.24 -12.97
N ALA A 325 -10.13 15.31 -13.56
CA ALA A 325 -10.86 16.09 -14.57
C ALA A 325 -11.22 15.26 -15.81
N HIS A 326 -10.32 14.38 -16.25
CA HIS A 326 -10.59 13.47 -17.38
C HIS A 326 -11.80 12.58 -17.10
N VAL A 327 -11.82 11.96 -15.92
CA VAL A 327 -12.90 11.06 -15.47
C VAL A 327 -14.21 11.84 -15.29
N LEU A 328 -14.19 12.95 -14.56
CA LEU A 328 -15.41 13.72 -14.25
C LEU A 328 -16.07 14.34 -15.50
N ALA A 329 -15.30 14.64 -16.54
CA ALA A 329 -15.83 15.13 -17.81
C ALA A 329 -16.57 14.05 -18.62
N ARG A 330 -16.32 12.76 -18.34
CA ARG A 330 -16.74 11.61 -19.17
C ARG A 330 -17.71 10.66 -18.48
N ALA A 331 -17.57 10.44 -17.18
CA ALA A 331 -18.33 9.44 -16.46
C ALA A 331 -19.81 9.83 -16.30
N ASP A 332 -20.73 9.01 -16.80
CA ASP A 332 -22.13 9.02 -16.39
C ASP A 332 -22.29 8.14 -15.15
N PHE A 333 -22.36 8.73 -13.96
CA PHE A 333 -22.43 8.00 -12.69
C PHE A 333 -23.66 7.08 -12.56
N ARG A 334 -24.66 7.26 -13.43
CA ARG A 334 -25.82 6.36 -13.50
C ARG A 334 -25.44 5.00 -14.07
N THR A 335 -24.35 4.89 -14.82
CA THR A 335 -23.95 3.64 -15.48
C THR A 335 -22.47 3.29 -15.41
N ASP A 336 -21.62 4.24 -15.00
CA ASP A 336 -20.16 4.12 -15.08
C ASP A 336 -19.50 4.09 -13.69
N LEU A 337 -20.29 4.21 -12.62
CA LEU A 337 -19.88 3.98 -11.24
C LEU A 337 -20.38 2.62 -10.77
N PHE A 338 -19.47 1.77 -10.29
CA PHE A 338 -19.76 0.46 -9.73
C PHE A 338 -19.25 0.41 -8.30
N LEU A 339 -20.14 0.08 -7.36
CA LEU A 339 -19.82 -0.07 -5.94
C LEU A 339 -20.07 -1.52 -5.53
N PHE A 340 -19.10 -2.08 -4.81
CA PHE A 340 -19.14 -3.45 -4.32
C PHE A 340 -19.00 -3.42 -2.80
N SER A 341 -20.07 -3.73 -2.08
CA SER A 341 -20.08 -3.77 -0.63
C SER A 341 -19.88 -5.20 -0.10
N ASN A 342 -19.56 -5.32 1.19
CA ASN A 342 -19.39 -6.61 1.89
C ASN A 342 -18.23 -7.46 1.34
N LEU A 343 -17.11 -6.81 1.08
CA LEU A 343 -15.89 -7.46 0.61
C LEU A 343 -14.84 -7.56 1.72
N SER A 344 -13.84 -8.41 1.50
CA SER A 344 -12.61 -8.36 2.28
C SER A 344 -11.82 -7.09 1.93
N MET A 345 -11.21 -6.47 2.93
CA MET A 345 -10.40 -5.26 2.80
C MET A 345 -9.05 -5.38 3.51
N ASP A 346 -8.13 -4.46 3.21
CA ASP A 346 -6.85 -4.31 3.92
C ASP A 346 -7.07 -4.24 5.45
N SER A 347 -6.28 -5.00 6.20
CA SER A 347 -6.30 -5.02 7.66
C SER A 347 -5.99 -3.66 8.29
N LEU A 348 -5.37 -2.76 7.52
CA LEU A 348 -4.99 -1.42 7.93
C LEU A 348 -5.99 -0.34 7.49
N ASP A 349 -7.03 -0.68 6.73
CA ASP A 349 -8.08 0.27 6.36
C ASP A 349 -9.17 0.34 7.44
N TYR A 350 -9.23 1.47 8.15
CA TYR A 350 -10.21 1.73 9.21
C TYR A 350 -11.45 2.50 8.73
N ALA A 351 -11.60 2.75 7.43
CA ALA A 351 -12.81 3.39 6.88
C ALA A 351 -13.99 2.40 6.78
N GLY A 352 -13.69 1.11 6.68
CA GLY A 352 -14.67 0.04 6.63
C GLY A 352 -15.47 -0.14 7.94
N PRO A 353 -16.50 -1.01 7.93
CA PRO A 353 -17.30 -1.30 9.13
C PRO A 353 -16.52 -2.00 10.22
N ARG A 354 -15.57 -2.86 9.84
CA ARG A 354 -14.73 -3.66 10.72
C ARG A 354 -13.41 -3.97 10.03
N ILE A 355 -12.42 -4.38 10.80
CA ILE A 355 -11.13 -4.81 10.28
C ILE A 355 -11.34 -5.96 9.30
N ASN A 356 -10.61 -5.92 8.19
CA ASN A 356 -10.71 -6.86 7.08
C ASN A 356 -12.03 -6.85 6.30
N GLU A 357 -12.96 -5.93 6.59
CA GLU A 357 -14.25 -5.79 5.90
C GLU A 357 -14.37 -4.38 5.30
N GLY A 358 -14.90 -4.27 4.08
CA GLY A 358 -15.10 -2.97 3.43
C GLY A 358 -15.78 -3.06 2.08
N GLY A 359 -15.84 -1.93 1.39
CA GLY A 359 -16.35 -1.80 0.03
C GLY A 359 -15.26 -1.43 -0.97
N LYS A 360 -15.48 -1.78 -2.24
CA LYS A 360 -14.65 -1.33 -3.37
C LYS A 360 -15.47 -0.50 -4.34
N GLY A 361 -14.80 0.38 -5.09
CA GLY A 361 -15.43 1.16 -6.14
C GLY A 361 -14.61 1.17 -7.43
N VAL A 362 -15.32 1.18 -8.56
CA VAL A 362 -14.73 1.40 -9.89
C VAL A 362 -15.49 2.54 -10.55
N LEU A 363 -14.75 3.56 -11.01
CA LEU A 363 -15.31 4.67 -11.78
C LEU A 363 -14.66 4.71 -13.17
N LEU A 364 -15.51 4.55 -14.18
CA LEU A 364 -15.10 4.54 -15.58
C LEU A 364 -15.20 5.95 -16.19
N GLY A 365 -14.07 6.50 -16.61
CA GLY A 365 -13.98 7.78 -17.32
C GLY A 365 -13.62 7.58 -18.79
N LEU A 366 -14.52 6.97 -19.57
CA LEU A 366 -14.22 6.47 -20.91
C LEU A 366 -14.87 7.33 -22.01
N GLY A 367 -14.34 7.29 -23.23
CA GLY A 367 -14.97 7.88 -24.41
C GLY A 367 -14.81 9.40 -24.53
N GLU A 368 -15.80 10.05 -25.12
CA GLU A 368 -15.82 11.51 -25.33
C GLU A 368 -16.42 12.24 -24.12
N PRO A 369 -15.99 13.48 -23.82
CA PRO A 369 -16.61 14.30 -22.77
C PRO A 369 -18.11 14.46 -22.98
N ILE A 370 -18.88 14.27 -21.91
CA ILE A 370 -20.34 14.45 -21.89
C ILE A 370 -20.76 15.73 -21.16
N ARG A 371 -19.81 16.45 -20.56
CA ARG A 371 -20.03 17.72 -19.86
C ARG A 371 -18.76 18.58 -19.86
N ALA A 372 -18.95 19.89 -19.76
CA ALA A 372 -17.88 20.82 -19.43
C ALA A 372 -17.73 20.90 -17.89
N LEU A 373 -16.50 21.16 -17.42
CA LEU A 373 -16.20 21.24 -16.00
C LEU A 373 -15.96 22.69 -15.57
N LEU A 374 -16.53 23.07 -14.42
CA LEU A 374 -16.35 24.39 -13.82
C LEU A 374 -15.04 24.46 -13.05
N ASN A 375 -14.45 25.66 -13.02
CA ASN A 375 -13.19 25.94 -12.31
C ASN A 375 -13.35 26.93 -11.15
N GLU A 376 -14.53 27.55 -11.02
CA GLU A 376 -14.82 28.58 -10.03
C GLU A 376 -16.19 28.34 -9.42
N PHE A 377 -16.29 28.46 -8.09
CA PHE A 377 -17.53 28.28 -7.36
C PHE A 377 -18.07 29.64 -6.90
N THR A 378 -19.29 29.97 -7.33
CA THR A 378 -20.00 31.20 -6.95
C THR A 378 -21.38 30.92 -6.34
N GLY A 379 -21.67 29.66 -6.02
CA GLY A 379 -22.95 29.25 -5.45
C GLY A 379 -23.12 29.69 -3.99
N ALA A 380 -24.37 29.77 -3.54
CA ALA A 380 -24.73 30.04 -2.14
C ALA A 380 -25.47 28.82 -1.55
N PRO A 381 -24.76 27.89 -0.89
CA PRO A 381 -25.36 26.68 -0.33
C PRO A 381 -26.45 27.02 0.71
N ARG A 382 -27.54 26.26 0.69
CA ARG A 382 -28.62 26.29 1.69
C ARG A 382 -28.41 25.22 2.76
N ALA A 383 -27.78 24.11 2.40
CA ALA A 383 -27.34 23.07 3.31
C ALA A 383 -26.29 23.61 4.31
N PRO A 384 -26.15 23.01 5.51
CA PRO A 384 -25.26 23.52 6.55
C PRO A 384 -23.79 23.20 6.22
N VAL A 385 -23.21 24.05 5.37
CA VAL A 385 -21.82 24.03 4.91
C VAL A 385 -21.09 25.23 5.49
N ARG A 386 -19.85 25.02 5.95
CA ARG A 386 -19.01 26.07 6.56
C ARG A 386 -18.09 26.76 5.56
N ALA A 387 -17.57 26.00 4.61
CA ALA A 387 -16.67 26.48 3.57
C ALA A 387 -16.76 25.61 2.32
N VAL A 388 -16.45 26.22 1.17
CA VAL A 388 -16.31 25.53 -0.12
C VAL A 388 -15.00 25.95 -0.76
N ARG A 389 -14.27 25.00 -1.32
CA ARG A 389 -13.03 25.21 -2.08
C ARG A 389 -13.07 24.42 -3.38
N VAL A 390 -12.57 25.01 -4.46
CA VAL A 390 -12.34 24.26 -5.70
C VAL A 390 -10.99 23.55 -5.56
N PHE A 391 -10.99 22.23 -5.74
CA PHE A 391 -9.74 21.46 -5.76
C PHE A 391 -9.21 21.30 -7.18
N ALA A 392 -10.10 20.91 -8.10
CA ALA A 392 -9.81 20.65 -9.51
C ALA A 392 -11.08 20.96 -10.34
N PRO A 393 -10.98 21.09 -11.68
CA PRO A 393 -12.14 21.27 -12.53
C PRO A 393 -13.22 20.22 -12.22
N GLY A 394 -14.44 20.66 -11.89
CA GLY A 394 -15.56 19.76 -11.59
C GLY A 394 -15.54 19.09 -10.21
N CYS A 395 -14.56 19.38 -9.35
CA CYS A 395 -14.46 18.83 -7.99
C CYS A 395 -14.39 19.93 -6.93
N LEU A 396 -15.38 19.94 -6.03
CA LEU A 396 -15.38 20.80 -4.83
C LEU A 396 -14.99 20.02 -3.59
N VAL A 397 -14.31 20.69 -2.67
CA VAL A 397 -14.15 20.27 -1.28
C VAL A 397 -15.07 21.14 -0.43
N VAL A 398 -15.92 20.48 0.36
CA VAL A 398 -17.00 21.08 1.13
C VAL A 398 -16.74 20.79 2.60
N GLU A 399 -16.75 21.82 3.44
CA GLU A 399 -16.60 21.67 4.89
C GLU A 399 -17.96 21.51 5.56
N GLY A 400 -18.17 20.38 6.21
CA GLY A 400 -19.39 20.08 6.96
C GLY A 400 -19.23 20.27 8.47
N PRO A 401 -20.33 20.16 9.24
CA PRO A 401 -20.22 19.89 10.67
C PRO A 401 -19.47 18.56 10.92
N PRO A 402 -18.83 18.39 12.10
CA PRO A 402 -18.18 17.14 12.47
C PRO A 402 -19.13 15.95 12.39
N PHE A 403 -18.60 14.79 12.03
CA PHE A 403 -19.37 13.55 11.96
C PHE A 403 -19.84 13.12 13.36
N THR A 404 -21.14 12.86 13.52
CA THR A 404 -21.73 12.43 14.80
C THR A 404 -22.29 11.01 14.74
N ASP A 405 -23.50 10.82 14.20
CA ASP A 405 -24.15 9.51 14.04
C ASP A 405 -24.45 9.18 12.57
N GLU A 406 -24.29 7.92 12.20
CA GLU A 406 -24.31 7.49 10.79
C GLU A 406 -25.64 7.81 10.07
N ALA A 407 -26.78 7.77 10.77
CA ALA A 407 -28.08 8.01 10.15
C ALA A 407 -28.32 9.51 9.87
N ALA A 408 -27.97 10.38 10.80
CA ALA A 408 -28.02 11.82 10.60
C ALA A 408 -27.02 12.27 9.52
N GLU A 409 -25.82 11.72 9.53
CA GLU A 409 -24.78 12.10 8.56
C GLU A 409 -25.12 11.68 7.13
N ARG A 410 -25.73 10.50 6.92
CA ARG A 410 -26.26 10.10 5.62
C ARG A 410 -27.30 11.09 5.07
N ARG A 411 -28.19 11.60 5.93
CA ARG A 411 -29.20 12.60 5.54
C ARG A 411 -28.55 13.93 5.19
N LEU A 412 -27.57 14.36 5.98
CA LEU A 412 -26.82 15.58 5.72
C LEU A 412 -26.07 15.51 4.38
N ALA A 413 -25.30 14.44 4.16
CA ALA A 413 -24.56 14.22 2.93
C ALA A 413 -25.48 14.25 1.70
N SER A 414 -26.63 13.57 1.78
CA SER A 414 -27.64 13.60 0.70
C SER A 414 -28.26 14.99 0.50
N ALA A 415 -28.52 15.73 1.58
CA ALA A 415 -29.04 17.09 1.50
C ALA A 415 -28.04 18.08 0.88
N ILE A 416 -26.76 17.94 1.20
CA ILE A 416 -25.68 18.71 0.57
C ILE A 416 -25.60 18.36 -0.92
N ALA A 417 -25.57 17.08 -1.28
CA ALA A 417 -25.49 16.67 -2.68
C ALA A 417 -26.69 17.16 -3.51
N ALA A 418 -27.89 17.23 -2.93
CA ALA A 418 -29.11 17.73 -3.58
C ALA A 418 -29.23 19.27 -3.57
N ASP A 419 -28.31 20.01 -2.95
CA ASP A 419 -28.39 21.47 -2.88
C ASP A 419 -28.24 22.10 -4.28
N PRO A 420 -29.15 22.98 -4.71
CA PRO A 420 -29.08 23.65 -6.01
C PRO A 420 -27.76 24.41 -6.25
N ALA A 421 -27.08 24.89 -5.20
CA ALA A 421 -25.79 25.57 -5.32
C ALA A 421 -24.71 24.68 -5.93
N PHE A 422 -24.84 23.35 -5.81
CA PHE A 422 -23.85 22.39 -6.31
C PHE A 422 -24.28 21.67 -7.59
N ALA A 423 -25.49 21.88 -8.10
CA ALA A 423 -26.07 21.08 -9.19
C ALA A 423 -25.21 21.01 -10.48
N ALA A 424 -24.38 22.02 -10.75
CA ALA A 424 -23.48 22.06 -11.91
C ALA A 424 -22.13 21.34 -11.70
N TRP A 425 -21.86 20.81 -10.49
CA TRP A 425 -20.60 20.19 -10.13
C TRP A 425 -20.73 18.66 -10.10
N PRO A 426 -19.90 17.91 -10.84
CA PRO A 426 -19.98 16.45 -10.83
C PRO A 426 -19.63 15.80 -9.48
N LEU A 427 -18.64 16.34 -8.76
CA LEU A 427 -18.11 15.72 -7.54
C LEU A 427 -17.95 16.74 -6.41
N LEU A 428 -18.41 16.34 -5.23
CA LEU A 428 -18.19 16.99 -3.95
C LEU A 428 -17.41 16.04 -3.03
N VAL A 429 -16.47 16.56 -2.27
CA VAL A 429 -15.80 15.85 -1.19
C VAL A 429 -16.12 16.57 0.11
N LEU A 430 -16.87 15.91 0.98
CA LEU A 430 -17.23 16.45 2.30
C LEU A 430 -16.12 16.13 3.30
N THR A 431 -15.64 17.13 4.03
CA THR A 431 -14.51 16.99 4.98
C THR A 431 -14.71 17.87 6.22
N ASP A 432 -13.86 17.66 7.23
CA ASP A 432 -13.83 18.42 8.47
C ASP A 432 -13.10 19.77 8.31
N ASP A 433 -12.20 19.89 7.33
CA ASP A 433 -11.40 21.09 7.05
C ASP A 433 -11.16 21.21 5.53
N ALA A 434 -11.98 22.03 4.85
CA ALA A 434 -11.89 22.17 3.40
C ALA A 434 -10.63 22.93 2.96
N ALA A 435 -10.10 23.82 3.80
CA ALA A 435 -8.92 24.60 3.49
C ALA A 435 -7.67 23.70 3.44
N ARG A 436 -7.50 22.82 4.44
CA ARG A 436 -6.41 21.84 4.48
C ARG A 436 -6.55 20.83 3.35
N ALA A 437 -7.72 20.21 3.20
CA ALA A 437 -7.92 19.16 2.19
C ALA A 437 -7.71 19.65 0.75
N ALA A 438 -8.10 20.88 0.42
CA ALA A 438 -7.93 21.43 -0.93
C ALA A 438 -6.54 22.05 -1.19
N LYS A 439 -5.67 22.16 -0.17
CA LYS A 439 -4.40 22.89 -0.25
C LYS A 439 -3.42 22.31 -1.27
N SER A 440 -3.29 21.00 -1.31
CA SER A 440 -2.37 20.27 -2.19
C SER A 440 -2.99 18.95 -2.66
N VAL A 441 -2.41 18.35 -3.71
CA VAL A 441 -2.86 17.02 -4.19
C VAL A 441 -2.68 15.97 -3.09
N ILE A 442 -1.59 16.03 -2.32
CA ILE A 442 -1.32 15.09 -1.22
C ILE A 442 -2.39 15.22 -0.14
N ASN A 443 -2.70 16.44 0.33
CA ASN A 443 -3.75 16.63 1.33
C ASN A 443 -5.11 16.12 0.82
N PHE A 444 -5.44 16.39 -0.45
CA PHE A 444 -6.71 15.94 -1.03
C PHE A 444 -6.79 14.42 -1.08
N LEU A 445 -5.75 13.77 -1.63
CA LEU A 445 -5.70 12.31 -1.78
C LEU A 445 -5.74 11.63 -0.43
N TRP A 446 -4.87 12.04 0.50
CA TRP A 446 -4.82 11.46 1.83
C TRP A 446 -6.14 11.64 2.58
N THR A 447 -6.69 12.86 2.62
CA THR A 447 -7.96 13.12 3.34
C THR A 447 -9.10 12.34 2.75
N THR A 448 -9.23 12.36 1.41
CA THR A 448 -10.36 11.77 0.71
C THR A 448 -10.31 10.25 0.79
N PHE A 449 -9.20 9.64 0.36
CA PHE A 449 -9.17 8.21 0.07
C PHE A 449 -8.80 7.33 1.27
N THR A 450 -8.23 7.89 2.34
CA THR A 450 -8.00 7.12 3.57
C THR A 450 -9.26 7.06 4.45
N ARG A 451 -10.14 8.07 4.40
CA ARG A 451 -11.26 8.21 5.36
C ARG A 451 -12.61 7.71 4.87
N PHE A 452 -12.72 7.22 3.63
CA PHE A 452 -14.01 6.79 3.07
C PHE A 452 -14.03 5.30 2.68
N ASP A 453 -15.19 4.69 2.87
CA ASP A 453 -15.56 3.37 2.35
C ASP A 453 -16.54 3.54 1.17
N PRO A 454 -16.22 3.04 -0.04
CA PRO A 454 -17.06 3.19 -1.22
C PRO A 454 -18.50 2.69 -1.05
N GLY A 455 -18.71 1.65 -0.24
CA GLY A 455 -20.03 1.05 -0.02
C GLY A 455 -20.91 1.82 0.96
N ARG A 456 -20.35 2.79 1.71
CA ARG A 456 -21.03 3.48 2.81
C ARG A 456 -21.05 5.00 2.68
N ASP A 457 -19.97 5.57 2.15
CA ASP A 457 -19.68 7.01 2.20
C ASP A 457 -19.86 7.72 0.85
N ILE A 458 -20.39 7.02 -0.16
CA ILE A 458 -20.75 7.64 -1.45
C ILE A 458 -22.24 7.97 -1.46
N HIS A 459 -22.53 9.24 -1.68
CA HIS A 459 -23.86 9.81 -1.79
C HIS A 459 -24.03 10.50 -3.14
N ALA A 460 -25.26 10.89 -3.46
CA ALA A 460 -25.58 11.61 -4.68
C ALA A 460 -26.80 12.49 -4.48
N ALA A 461 -27.05 13.45 -5.39
CA ALA A 461 -28.29 14.23 -5.39
C ALA A 461 -29.54 13.35 -5.45
N LYS A 462 -29.45 12.23 -6.17
CA LYS A 462 -30.47 11.20 -6.22
C LYS A 462 -29.83 9.83 -6.43
N ILE A 463 -30.27 8.83 -5.67
CA ILE A 463 -29.88 7.44 -5.83
C ILE A 463 -31.14 6.63 -6.13
N GLU A 464 -31.12 5.87 -7.22
CA GLU A 464 -32.24 5.04 -7.65
C GLU A 464 -31.75 3.62 -7.93
N LEU A 465 -32.52 2.62 -7.50
CA LEU A 465 -32.25 1.24 -7.88
C LEU A 465 -32.97 0.95 -9.22
N LEU A 466 -32.20 0.87 -10.30
CA LEU A 466 -32.69 0.50 -11.62
C LEU A 466 -32.33 -0.97 -11.89
N HIS A 467 -33.32 -1.85 -11.78
CA HIS A 467 -33.11 -3.30 -11.77
C HIS A 467 -32.18 -3.72 -10.62
N SER A 468 -31.01 -4.28 -10.92
CA SER A 468 -29.98 -4.65 -9.94
C SER A 468 -28.80 -3.66 -9.92
N HIS A 469 -28.97 -2.45 -10.45
CA HIS A 469 -27.92 -1.43 -10.54
C HIS A 469 -28.32 -0.16 -9.80
N ALA A 470 -27.44 0.32 -8.92
CA ALA A 470 -27.62 1.61 -8.28
C ALA A 470 -27.21 2.74 -9.25
N SER A 471 -28.18 3.58 -9.61
CA SER A 471 -28.01 4.74 -10.48
C SER A 471 -27.82 6.00 -9.63
N PHE A 472 -26.71 6.71 -9.85
CA PHE A 472 -26.36 7.91 -9.10
C PHE A 472 -26.48 9.14 -9.99
N THR A 473 -27.35 10.08 -9.61
CA THR A 473 -27.48 11.37 -10.29
C THR A 473 -26.54 12.38 -9.65
N ALA A 474 -25.67 12.99 -10.46
CA ALA A 474 -24.74 14.02 -10.01
C ALA A 474 -25.45 15.21 -9.31
N PRO A 475 -24.79 15.93 -8.40
CA PRO A 475 -23.43 15.69 -7.89
C PRO A 475 -23.29 14.37 -7.12
N LEU A 476 -22.16 13.68 -7.30
CA LEU A 476 -21.70 12.68 -6.33
C LEU A 476 -21.09 13.41 -5.14
N LEU A 477 -21.23 12.84 -3.94
CA LEU A 477 -20.56 13.30 -2.74
C LEU A 477 -19.83 12.14 -2.07
N ILE A 478 -18.54 12.31 -1.83
CA ILE A 478 -17.73 11.40 -1.00
C ILE A 478 -17.65 12.01 0.40
N ASP A 479 -18.16 11.32 1.42
CA ASP A 479 -18.00 11.73 2.81
C ASP A 479 -16.65 11.26 3.35
N ALA A 480 -15.68 12.17 3.36
CA ALA A 480 -14.32 11.97 3.85
C ALA A 480 -14.09 12.60 5.24
N ARG A 481 -15.15 12.92 5.98
CA ARG A 481 -15.01 13.34 7.39
C ARG A 481 -14.52 12.19 8.24
N LYS A 482 -13.85 12.52 9.35
CA LYS A 482 -13.39 11.54 10.33
C LYS A 482 -14.58 10.94 11.09
N LYS A 483 -14.80 9.64 10.96
CA LYS A 483 -15.87 8.92 11.66
C LYS A 483 -15.51 8.68 13.15
N PRO A 484 -16.49 8.54 14.05
CA PRO A 484 -16.25 8.11 15.43
C PRO A 484 -15.50 6.78 15.48
N GLY A 485 -14.50 6.69 16.37
CA GLY A 485 -13.66 5.49 16.51
C GLY A 485 -12.57 5.35 15.43
N TYR A 486 -12.53 6.23 14.43
CA TYR A 486 -11.44 6.26 13.47
C TYR A 486 -10.11 6.59 14.18
N PRO A 487 -9.01 5.88 13.90
CA PRO A 487 -7.79 6.03 14.70
C PRO A 487 -7.23 7.45 14.73
N GLU A 488 -6.42 7.74 15.74
CA GLU A 488 -5.79 9.04 15.85
C GLU A 488 -4.75 9.25 14.74
N GLU A 489 -4.66 10.49 14.26
CA GLU A 489 -3.62 10.88 13.31
C GLU A 489 -2.26 10.81 13.99
N LEU A 490 -1.23 10.43 13.23
CA LEU A 490 0.14 10.51 13.69
C LEU A 490 0.59 11.96 13.72
N LEU A 491 1.04 12.38 14.90
CA LEU A 491 1.62 13.67 15.19
C LEU A 491 2.87 13.45 16.03
N CYS A 492 3.92 14.23 15.75
CA CYS A 492 5.11 14.22 16.56
C CYS A 492 4.78 14.74 17.96
N ASP A 493 5.36 14.13 18.99
CA ASP A 493 5.24 14.66 20.34
C ASP A 493 5.96 16.02 20.45
N PRO A 494 5.38 17.05 21.11
CA PRO A 494 5.97 18.38 21.18
C PRO A 494 7.39 18.41 21.79
N ASP A 495 7.72 17.54 22.75
CA ASP A 495 9.07 17.49 23.32
C ASP A 495 10.08 16.92 22.33
N THR A 496 9.66 15.90 21.57
CA THR A 496 10.47 15.32 20.48
C THR A 496 10.70 16.36 19.39
N ALA A 497 9.65 17.05 18.94
CA ALA A 497 9.74 18.09 17.92
C ALA A 497 10.73 19.19 18.33
N ARG A 498 10.59 19.74 19.55
CA ARG A 498 11.54 20.73 20.10
C ARG A 498 12.97 20.21 20.18
N THR A 499 13.15 18.94 20.53
CA THR A 499 14.47 18.32 20.63
C THR A 499 15.13 18.21 19.25
N VAL A 500 14.38 17.76 18.24
CA VAL A 500 14.89 17.68 16.86
C VAL A 500 15.21 19.07 16.33
N GLU A 501 14.32 20.04 16.51
CA GLU A 501 14.53 21.42 16.08
C GLU A 501 15.79 22.03 16.70
N ARG A 502 15.96 21.89 18.01
CA ARG A 502 17.16 22.37 18.72
C ARG A 502 18.44 21.72 18.19
N ARG A 503 18.40 20.43 17.87
CA ARG A 503 19.58 19.65 17.48
C ARG A 503 19.80 19.60 15.97
N TRP A 504 18.91 20.16 15.15
CA TRP A 504 18.98 20.04 13.69
C TRP A 504 20.33 20.52 13.13
N GLN A 505 20.81 21.66 13.63
CA GLN A 505 22.10 22.24 13.25
C GLN A 505 23.30 21.41 13.73
N GLU A 506 23.16 20.57 14.77
CA GLU A 506 24.21 19.63 15.18
C GLU A 506 24.41 18.53 14.14
N TYR A 507 23.32 18.06 13.53
CA TYR A 507 23.33 16.96 12.56
C TYR A 507 23.59 17.43 11.12
N PHE A 508 23.15 18.65 10.79
CA PHE A 508 23.35 19.26 9.47
C PHE A 508 24.11 20.60 9.58
N PRO A 509 25.36 20.60 10.09
CA PRO A 509 26.10 21.82 10.39
C PRO A 509 26.48 22.63 9.14
N ALA A 510 26.56 21.98 7.98
CA ALA A 510 26.86 22.61 6.70
C ALA A 510 25.64 23.36 6.10
N GLY A 511 24.46 23.25 6.72
CA GLY A 511 23.20 23.66 6.09
C GLY A 511 22.85 22.79 4.87
N GLY A 512 21.88 23.22 4.07
CA GLY A 512 21.46 22.54 2.83
C GLY A 512 20.38 21.46 2.99
N VAL A 513 20.01 21.12 4.23
CA VAL A 513 18.82 20.32 4.54
C VAL A 513 17.84 21.19 5.32
N GLU A 514 16.74 21.57 4.67
CA GLU A 514 15.68 22.38 5.28
C GLU A 514 14.94 21.54 6.33
N MET A 515 14.73 22.13 7.51
CA MET A 515 13.93 21.51 8.56
C MET A 515 12.45 21.72 8.26
N GLY A 516 11.72 20.64 8.01
CA GLY A 516 10.26 20.70 7.91
C GLY A 516 9.59 21.04 9.25
N PRO A 517 8.33 21.48 9.26
CA PRO A 517 7.58 21.77 10.50
C PRO A 517 7.33 20.48 11.30
N SER A 518 8.22 20.19 12.25
CA SER A 518 8.20 18.94 13.04
C SER A 518 6.94 18.72 13.87
N ASP A 519 6.23 19.79 14.21
CA ASP A 519 5.01 19.77 15.03
C ASP A 519 3.72 19.50 14.23
N ARG A 520 3.73 19.72 12.91
CA ARG A 520 2.51 19.70 12.08
C ARG A 520 2.30 18.40 11.30
N ALA A 521 3.28 17.49 11.29
CA ALA A 521 3.26 16.24 10.52
C ALA A 521 2.75 16.49 9.08
N HIS A 522 3.43 17.41 8.40
CA HIS A 522 2.94 18.02 7.16
C HIS A 522 2.81 17.02 6.01
N LEU A 523 1.73 17.22 5.24
CA LEU A 523 1.45 16.63 3.93
C LEU A 523 1.71 17.65 2.81
N ASP A 524 2.48 18.69 3.10
CA ASP A 524 2.73 19.87 2.26
C ASP A 524 4.14 19.91 1.72
#